data_AF-C4FKE7-F1
#
_entry.id   AF-C4FKE7-F1
#
_cell.length_a   1.000
_cell.length_b   1.000
_cell.length_c   1.000
_cell.angle_alpha   90.00
_cell.angle_beta   90.00
_cell.angle_gamma   90.00
#
_symmetry.space_group_name_H-M   'P 1'
#
loop_
_entity.id
_entity.type
_entity.pdbx_description
1 polymer ?
#
loop_
_entity_poly.entity_id
_entity_poly.type
_entity_poly.pdbx_seq_one_letter_code
_entity_poly.pdbx_strand_id
1 'polypeptide(L)'
;YLSTTVVGKPPMEDGWLGKATERIFLPLVQFNLPEIVDYNLPISGCFHNFAFVSIKKRYPGHAFKVINALWGLGQLMFEKHIIVFDEWVNVQDINEVLWIWGNNVDPSRDVIIQKGVIDVLDHSTNLPGFGGKMGIDATTKWKEEGYTRDWPEVARMDEEVKKKVLPVWYEILQKMKGER
;
A
#
# COMPACT_ATOMS: atom_id res chain seq x y z
N TYR A 1 30.25 -16.89 -19.20
CA TYR A 1 29.27 -15.80 -19.30
C TYR A 1 29.26 -15.06 -17.97
N LEU A 2 29.62 -13.77 -17.95
CA LEU A 2 29.48 -12.93 -16.76
C LEU A 2 28.05 -12.41 -16.71
N SER A 3 27.32 -12.72 -15.64
CA SER A 3 25.97 -12.18 -15.44
C SER A 3 26.07 -10.73 -14.99
N THR A 4 25.30 -9.83 -15.60
CA THR A 4 25.20 -8.42 -15.24
C THR A 4 23.74 -7.97 -15.24
N THR A 5 23.41 -6.91 -14.52
CA THR A 5 22.10 -6.26 -14.53
C THR A 5 22.26 -4.75 -14.69
N VAL A 6 21.21 -4.07 -15.13
CA VAL A 6 21.19 -2.62 -15.36
C VAL A 6 20.08 -2.00 -14.53
N VAL A 7 20.33 -0.83 -13.95
CA VAL A 7 19.35 -0.04 -13.21
C VAL A 7 19.02 1.24 -13.97
N GLY A 8 17.83 1.80 -13.74
CA GLY A 8 17.33 2.94 -14.50
C GLY A 8 15.91 3.34 -14.08
N LYS A 9 15.18 3.97 -15.01
CA LYS A 9 13.77 4.30 -14.77
C LYS A 9 12.97 3.00 -14.61
N PRO A 10 12.19 2.83 -13.53
CA PRO A 10 11.41 1.62 -13.31
C PRO A 10 10.37 1.39 -14.43
N PRO A 11 10.00 0.12 -14.73
CA PRO A 11 10.53 -1.11 -14.13
C PRO A 11 11.83 -1.57 -14.80
N MET A 12 12.78 -2.07 -14.01
CA MET A 12 14.03 -2.73 -14.44
C MET A 12 14.15 -4.10 -13.75
N GLU A 13 15.17 -4.90 -14.04
CA GLU A 13 15.30 -6.28 -13.53
C GLU A 13 15.32 -6.37 -11.99
N ASP A 14 15.94 -5.39 -11.34
CA ASP A 14 15.96 -5.23 -9.88
C ASP A 14 14.56 -5.07 -9.28
N GLY A 15 13.58 -4.61 -10.06
CA GLY A 15 12.18 -4.53 -9.67
C GLY A 15 11.60 -5.88 -9.23
N TRP A 16 11.96 -6.96 -9.90
CA TRP A 16 11.46 -8.29 -9.52
C TRP A 16 12.14 -8.80 -8.24
N LEU A 17 13.41 -8.46 -8.05
CA LEU A 17 14.14 -8.76 -6.81
C LEU A 17 13.55 -7.98 -5.64
N GLY A 18 13.19 -6.71 -5.84
CA GLY A 18 12.51 -5.88 -4.84
C GLY A 18 11.16 -6.48 -4.43
N LYS A 19 10.33 -6.89 -5.39
CA LYS A 19 9.05 -7.56 -5.10
C LYS A 19 9.22 -8.90 -4.39
N ALA A 20 10.24 -9.68 -4.74
CA ALA A 20 10.54 -10.91 -4.01
C ALA A 20 10.97 -10.62 -2.56
N THR A 21 11.83 -9.63 -2.37
CA THR A 21 12.31 -9.18 -1.05
C THR A 21 11.15 -8.73 -0.18
N GLU A 22 10.23 -7.92 -0.73
CA GLU A 22 9.01 -7.50 -0.05
C GLU A 22 8.21 -8.70 0.52
N ARG A 23 8.03 -9.77 -0.24
CA ARG A 23 7.33 -10.97 0.22
C ARG A 23 8.11 -11.74 1.28
N ILE A 24 9.43 -11.83 1.14
CA ILE A 24 10.32 -12.52 2.09
C ILE A 24 10.30 -11.83 3.46
N PHE A 25 10.24 -10.49 3.48
CA PHE A 25 10.26 -9.71 4.72
C PHE A 25 8.89 -9.54 5.37
N LEU A 26 7.79 -9.79 4.66
CA LEU A 26 6.43 -9.66 5.20
C LEU A 26 6.23 -10.38 6.55
N PRO A 27 6.59 -11.66 6.72
CA PRO A 27 6.43 -12.33 8.01
C PRO A 27 7.23 -11.67 9.15
N LEU A 28 8.40 -11.10 8.86
CA LEU A 28 9.22 -10.42 9.85
C LEU A 28 8.63 -9.06 10.25
N VAL A 29 8.04 -8.35 9.29
CA VAL A 29 7.28 -7.12 9.56
C VAL A 29 6.05 -7.44 10.41
N GLN A 30 5.31 -8.49 10.05
CA GLN A 30 4.14 -8.97 10.82
C GLN A 30 4.50 -9.46 12.22
N PHE A 31 5.69 -10.01 12.41
CA PHE A 31 6.17 -10.37 13.75
C PHE A 31 6.27 -9.15 14.69
N ASN A 32 6.72 -8.01 14.17
CA ASN A 32 6.82 -6.76 14.94
C ASN A 32 5.48 -6.00 14.99
N LEU A 33 4.69 -6.09 13.92
CA LEU A 33 3.44 -5.38 13.70
C LEU A 33 2.34 -6.38 13.27
N PRO A 34 1.81 -7.19 14.20
CA PRO A 34 0.87 -8.28 13.89
C PRO A 34 -0.49 -7.78 13.35
N GLU A 35 -0.76 -6.48 13.45
CA GLU A 35 -1.90 -5.85 12.80
C GLU A 35 -1.75 -5.72 11.28
N ILE A 36 -0.53 -5.79 10.71
CA ILE A 36 -0.31 -5.69 9.27
C ILE A 36 -0.83 -6.96 8.58
N VAL A 37 -1.72 -6.77 7.61
CA VAL A 37 -2.26 -7.84 6.76
C VAL A 37 -1.36 -8.05 5.55
N ASP A 38 -1.08 -6.96 4.84
CA ASP A 38 -0.16 -6.94 3.72
C ASP A 38 0.47 -5.55 3.56
N TYR A 39 1.54 -5.46 2.78
CA TYR A 39 2.05 -4.20 2.25
C TYR A 39 2.53 -4.33 0.81
N ASN A 40 2.59 -3.22 0.09
CA ASN A 40 3.13 -3.14 -1.25
C ASN A 40 4.10 -1.96 -1.34
N LEU A 41 5.29 -2.26 -1.85
CA LEU A 41 6.34 -1.34 -2.24
C LEU A 41 6.33 -1.33 -3.78
N PRO A 42 5.61 -0.39 -4.42
CA PRO A 42 5.44 -0.40 -5.85
C PRO A 42 6.77 -0.16 -6.57
N ILE A 43 7.00 -0.91 -7.65
CA ILE A 43 8.19 -0.74 -8.53
C ILE A 43 8.29 0.70 -9.03
N SER A 44 7.15 1.34 -9.36
CA SER A 44 7.08 2.74 -9.76
C SER A 44 7.49 3.74 -8.66
N GLY A 45 7.46 3.31 -7.40
CA GLY A 45 7.95 4.07 -6.24
C GLY A 45 9.41 3.76 -5.87
N CYS A 46 10.13 3.00 -6.70
CA CYS A 46 11.51 2.57 -6.44
C CYS A 46 11.68 1.87 -5.08
N PHE A 47 10.63 1.24 -4.55
CA PHE A 47 10.58 0.50 -3.28
C PHE A 47 10.84 1.25 -1.97
N HIS A 48 11.09 2.56 -2.01
CA HIS A 48 11.34 3.35 -0.80
C HIS A 48 10.69 4.74 -0.83
N ASN A 49 9.96 5.09 -1.90
CA ASN A 49 9.21 6.35 -1.93
C ASN A 49 7.77 6.18 -1.43
N PHE A 50 7.20 4.98 -1.53
CA PHE A 50 5.81 4.68 -1.21
C PHE A 50 5.71 3.29 -0.57
N ALA A 51 5.01 3.21 0.55
CA ALA A 51 4.51 1.97 1.11
C ALA A 51 2.99 2.05 1.29
N PHE A 52 2.28 1.11 0.66
CA PHE A 52 0.85 0.91 0.86
C PHE A 52 0.65 -0.25 1.82
N VAL A 53 -0.04 -0.05 2.93
CA VAL A 53 -0.08 -1.02 4.03
C VAL A 53 -1.53 -1.26 4.43
N SER A 54 -2.00 -2.50 4.42
CA SER A 54 -3.33 -2.83 4.96
C SER A 54 -3.21 -3.37 6.37
N ILE A 55 -4.12 -2.96 7.25
CA ILE A 55 -4.09 -3.32 8.67
C ILE A 55 -5.45 -3.81 9.18
N LYS A 56 -5.41 -4.70 10.18
CA LYS A 56 -6.55 -5.00 11.04
C LYS A 56 -6.67 -3.88 12.07
N LYS A 57 -7.40 -2.81 11.72
CA LYS A 57 -7.64 -1.67 12.62
C LYS A 57 -8.41 -2.15 13.88
N ARG A 58 -7.97 -1.72 15.06
CA ARG A 58 -8.52 -2.18 16.36
C ARG A 58 -8.84 -1.05 17.33
N TYR A 59 -8.29 0.14 17.12
CA TYR A 59 -8.48 1.29 17.99
C TYR A 59 -8.26 2.60 17.23
N PRO A 60 -8.78 3.73 17.74
CA PRO A 60 -8.52 5.07 17.20
C PRO A 60 -7.02 5.38 17.06
N GLY A 61 -6.62 5.87 15.89
CA GLY A 61 -5.21 6.24 15.64
C GLY A 61 -4.25 5.07 15.38
N HIS A 62 -4.76 3.84 15.22
CA HIS A 62 -3.94 2.65 14.93
C HIS A 62 -3.09 2.82 13.67
N ALA A 63 -3.61 3.48 12.63
CA ALA A 63 -2.87 3.79 11.41
C ALA A 63 -1.62 4.62 11.67
N PHE A 64 -1.71 5.67 12.50
CA PHE A 64 -0.57 6.51 12.86
C PHE A 64 0.47 5.76 13.69
N LYS A 65 0.05 4.81 14.56
CA LYS A 65 0.99 3.91 15.25
C LYS A 65 1.79 3.08 14.26
N VAL A 66 1.12 2.49 13.25
CA VAL A 66 1.77 1.67 12.23
C VAL A 66 2.73 2.50 11.39
N ILE A 67 2.31 3.69 10.94
CA ILE A 67 3.16 4.62 10.18
C ILE A 67 4.46 4.93 10.93
N ASN A 68 4.37 5.34 12.20
CA ASN A 68 5.56 5.68 12.99
C ASN A 68 6.45 4.46 13.26
N ALA A 69 5.85 3.29 13.48
CA ALA A 69 6.62 2.06 13.68
C ALA A 69 7.40 1.66 12.42
N LEU A 70 6.78 1.75 11.24
CA LEU A 70 7.44 1.44 9.97
C LEU A 70 8.60 2.40 9.67
N TRP A 71 8.45 3.70 9.98
CA TRP A 71 9.56 4.65 9.88
C TRP A 71 10.70 4.39 10.87
N GLY A 72 10.49 3.56 11.88
CA GLY A 72 11.54 3.09 12.79
C GLY A 72 12.09 1.70 12.44
N LEU A 73 11.58 1.02 11.40
CA LEU A 73 11.82 -0.41 11.18
C LEU A 73 12.72 -0.68 9.97
N GLY A 74 14.01 -0.95 10.23
CA GLY A 74 14.94 -1.43 9.21
C GLY A 74 14.97 -0.53 7.97
N GLN A 75 14.91 -1.12 6.77
CA GLN A 75 14.92 -0.34 5.52
C GLN A 75 13.62 0.42 5.24
N LEU A 76 12.52 0.10 5.90
CA LEU A 76 11.26 0.84 5.78
C LEU A 76 11.35 2.24 6.41
N MET A 77 12.41 2.52 7.17
CA MET A 77 12.75 3.88 7.61
C MET A 77 12.95 4.84 6.45
N PHE A 78 13.30 4.37 5.25
CA PHE A 78 13.49 5.23 4.09
C PHE A 78 12.18 5.62 3.41
N GLU A 79 11.08 4.91 3.68
CA GLU A 79 9.77 5.20 3.08
C GLU A 79 9.41 6.67 3.24
N LYS A 80 9.27 7.36 2.11
CA LYS A 80 8.92 8.78 2.11
C LYS A 80 7.43 8.99 2.34
N HIS A 81 6.61 8.11 1.79
CA HIS A 81 5.15 8.14 1.93
C HIS A 81 4.67 6.79 2.43
N ILE A 82 3.97 6.76 3.57
CA ILE A 82 3.29 5.56 4.07
C ILE A 82 1.80 5.83 4.09
N ILE A 83 1.04 5.01 3.38
CA ILE A 83 -0.42 5.11 3.34
C ILE A 83 -1.00 3.82 3.92
N VAL A 84 -1.85 3.95 4.93
CA VAL A 84 -2.43 2.84 5.66
C VAL A 84 -3.91 2.68 5.31
N PHE A 85 -4.30 1.45 5.00
CA PHE A 85 -5.63 1.03 4.54
C PHE A 85 -6.24 -0.01 5.49
N ASP A 86 -7.55 -0.21 5.38
CA ASP A 86 -8.23 -1.31 6.09
C ASP A 86 -7.83 -2.69 5.51
N GLU A 87 -8.03 -3.75 6.29
CA GLU A 87 -7.65 -5.13 5.93
C GLU A 87 -8.27 -5.66 4.64
N TRP A 88 -9.41 -5.10 4.22
CA TRP A 88 -10.14 -5.56 3.04
C TRP A 88 -9.60 -4.96 1.74
N VAL A 89 -8.70 -3.98 1.82
CA VAL A 89 -8.13 -3.29 0.66
C VAL A 89 -6.96 -4.10 0.12
N ASN A 90 -7.01 -4.45 -1.16
CA ASN A 90 -5.88 -5.10 -1.82
C ASN A 90 -4.80 -4.06 -2.17
N VAL A 91 -3.81 -3.93 -1.31
CA VAL A 91 -2.69 -2.99 -1.50
C VAL A 91 -1.76 -3.33 -2.68
N GLN A 92 -1.87 -4.54 -3.24
CA GLN A 92 -1.16 -4.92 -4.47
C GLN A 92 -1.83 -4.35 -5.73
N ASP A 93 -3.12 -3.97 -5.67
CA ASP A 93 -3.82 -3.30 -6.77
C ASP A 93 -3.74 -1.77 -6.60
N ILE A 94 -2.93 -1.14 -7.45
CA ILE A 94 -2.73 0.31 -7.43
C ILE A 94 -4.03 1.08 -7.72
N ASN A 95 -4.95 0.52 -8.53
CA ASN A 95 -6.21 1.19 -8.81
C ASN A 95 -7.10 1.22 -7.56
N GLU A 96 -7.13 0.11 -6.81
CA GLU A 96 -7.87 0.04 -5.55
C GLU A 96 -7.26 0.97 -4.50
N VAL A 97 -5.93 0.99 -4.37
CA VAL A 97 -5.18 1.92 -3.51
C VAL A 97 -5.55 3.38 -3.81
N LEU A 98 -5.52 3.78 -5.08
CA LEU A 98 -5.85 5.15 -5.49
C LEU A 98 -7.32 5.49 -5.26
N TRP A 99 -8.23 4.54 -5.51
CA TRP A 99 -9.64 4.71 -5.25
C TRP A 99 -9.91 4.93 -3.75
N ILE A 100 -9.36 4.08 -2.89
CA ILE A 100 -9.56 4.20 -1.44
C ILE A 100 -8.89 5.45 -0.89
N TRP A 101 -7.66 5.74 -1.30
CA TRP A 101 -6.98 6.97 -0.88
C TRP A 101 -7.83 8.21 -1.25
N GLY A 102 -8.29 8.31 -2.51
CA GLY A 102 -9.07 9.45 -2.97
C GLY A 102 -10.43 9.63 -2.28
N ASN A 103 -11.04 8.56 -1.75
CA ASN A 103 -12.38 8.61 -1.15
C ASN A 103 -12.37 8.64 0.38
N ASN A 104 -11.36 8.06 1.04
CA ASN A 104 -11.36 7.89 2.50
C ASN A 104 -10.55 8.96 3.24
N VAL A 105 -9.75 9.76 2.53
CA VAL A 105 -8.80 10.69 3.14
C VAL A 105 -9.30 12.13 3.08
N ASP A 106 -9.39 12.77 4.24
CA ASP A 106 -9.40 14.22 4.38
C ASP A 106 -7.96 14.69 4.65
N PRO A 107 -7.28 15.34 3.70
CA PRO A 107 -5.88 15.70 3.84
C PRO A 107 -5.58 16.57 5.07
N SER A 108 -6.55 17.33 5.57
CA SER A 108 -6.35 18.21 6.72
C SER A 108 -6.35 17.46 8.06
N ARG A 109 -7.03 16.31 8.11
CA ARG A 109 -7.21 15.49 9.31
C ARG A 109 -6.30 14.25 9.31
N ASP A 110 -6.13 13.64 8.15
CA ASP A 110 -5.62 12.26 8.03
C ASP A 110 -4.16 12.18 7.60
N VAL A 111 -3.53 13.33 7.33
CA VAL A 111 -2.13 13.41 6.89
C VAL A 111 -1.25 13.93 8.03
N ILE A 112 -0.14 13.23 8.26
CA ILE A 112 0.96 13.70 9.09
C ILE A 112 2.18 13.98 8.23
N ILE A 113 2.87 15.09 8.49
CA ILE A 113 4.14 15.42 7.87
C ILE A 113 5.18 15.55 8.98
N GLN A 114 6.29 14.83 8.86
CA GLN A 114 7.40 14.95 9.80
C GLN A 114 8.74 14.89 9.09
N LYS A 115 9.83 15.06 9.84
CA LYS A 115 11.20 14.89 9.34
C LYS A 115 11.75 13.54 9.77
N GLY A 116 12.60 12.94 8.95
CA GLY A 116 13.26 11.68 9.27
C GLY A 116 14.35 11.33 8.27
N VAL A 117 14.96 10.16 8.46
CA VAL A 117 16.01 9.65 7.59
C VAL A 117 15.43 9.26 6.24
N ILE A 118 16.07 9.66 5.15
CA ILE A 118 15.69 9.32 3.77
C ILE A 118 16.92 8.68 3.08
N ASP A 119 16.71 8.07 1.92
CA ASP A 119 17.81 7.64 1.07
C ASP A 119 18.79 8.80 0.79
N VAL A 120 20.09 8.51 0.85
CA VAL A 120 21.15 9.52 0.66
C VAL A 120 21.23 10.05 -0.77
N LEU A 121 20.66 9.33 -1.74
CA LEU A 121 20.57 9.70 -3.15
C LEU A 121 19.26 10.44 -3.49
N ASP A 122 18.35 10.66 -2.51
CA ASP A 122 17.13 11.44 -2.74
C ASP A 122 17.46 12.95 -2.88
N HIS A 123 17.64 13.37 -4.13
CA HIS A 123 17.90 14.75 -4.55
C HIS A 123 16.73 15.71 -4.35
N SER A 124 15.53 15.23 -4.00
CA SER A 124 14.39 16.11 -3.70
C SER A 124 14.40 16.64 -2.26
N THR A 125 15.37 16.21 -1.46
CA THR A 125 15.60 16.71 -0.10
C THR A 125 16.66 17.81 -0.07
N ASN A 126 16.57 18.72 0.90
CA ASN A 126 17.56 19.79 1.07
C ASN A 126 18.89 19.27 1.66
N LEU A 127 18.86 18.17 2.41
CA LEU A 127 20.02 17.58 3.09
C LEU A 127 20.13 16.11 2.70
N PRO A 128 21.32 15.63 2.29
CA PRO A 128 21.52 14.21 2.01
C PRO A 128 21.14 13.35 3.22
N GLY A 129 20.28 12.36 3.00
CA GLY A 129 19.87 11.39 4.02
C GLY A 129 18.86 11.91 5.04
N PHE A 130 18.37 13.16 4.95
CA PHE A 130 17.41 13.70 5.90
C PHE A 130 16.39 14.63 5.24
N GLY A 131 15.11 14.32 5.38
CA GLY A 131 14.06 15.02 4.65
C GLY A 131 12.68 14.90 5.28
N GLY A 132 11.70 15.45 4.56
CA GLY A 132 10.28 15.34 4.92
C GLY A 132 9.70 14.00 4.54
N LYS A 133 8.84 13.47 5.41
CA LYS A 133 8.08 12.23 5.24
C LYS A 133 6.60 12.52 5.45
N MET A 134 5.74 11.77 4.75
CA MET A 134 4.29 11.92 4.81
C MET A 134 3.63 10.59 5.16
N GLY A 135 2.78 10.62 6.18
CA GLY A 135 1.97 9.49 6.60
C GLY A 135 0.51 9.80 6.34
N ILE A 136 -0.25 8.85 5.81
CA ILE A 136 -1.65 9.04 5.47
C ILE A 136 -2.47 7.89 6.05
N ASP A 137 -3.49 8.23 6.83
CA ASP A 137 -4.50 7.29 7.28
C ASP A 137 -5.67 7.23 6.28
N ALA A 138 -5.69 6.22 5.40
CA ALA A 138 -6.79 5.93 4.48
C ALA A 138 -7.78 4.87 5.00
N THR A 139 -7.70 4.51 6.29
CA THR A 139 -8.64 3.57 6.92
C THR A 139 -10.02 4.17 7.13
N THR A 140 -10.99 3.30 7.39
CA THR A 140 -12.35 3.68 7.79
C THR A 140 -12.33 4.52 9.07
N LYS A 141 -12.99 5.67 9.05
CA LYS A 141 -13.00 6.60 10.20
C LYS A 141 -14.08 6.22 11.20
N TRP A 142 -13.71 6.16 12.46
CA TRP A 142 -14.58 5.73 13.56
C TRP A 142 -15.14 6.92 14.33
N LYS A 143 -16.29 6.72 15.00
CA LYS A 143 -16.88 7.77 15.85
C LYS A 143 -15.93 8.14 17.01
N GLU A 144 -15.19 7.16 17.51
CA GLU A 144 -14.17 7.29 18.55
C GLU A 144 -12.93 8.10 18.09
N GLU A 145 -12.77 8.30 16.78
CA GLU A 145 -11.76 9.21 16.20
C GLU A 145 -12.28 10.64 16.03
N GLY A 146 -13.50 10.92 16.49
CA GLY A 146 -14.18 12.21 16.33
C GLY A 146 -14.89 12.36 14.98
N TYR A 147 -15.00 11.30 14.17
CA TYR A 147 -15.77 11.34 12.93
C TYR A 147 -17.26 11.40 13.23
N THR A 148 -17.94 12.46 12.80
CA THR A 148 -19.34 12.70 13.19
C THR A 148 -20.36 12.16 12.19
N ARG A 149 -19.96 11.97 10.93
CA ARG A 149 -20.83 11.47 9.85
C ARG A 149 -20.93 9.94 9.89
N ASP A 150 -21.89 9.39 9.17
CA ASP A 150 -21.97 7.95 8.97
C ASP A 150 -21.00 7.53 7.87
N TRP A 151 -20.22 6.49 8.15
CA TRP A 151 -19.25 5.97 7.19
C TRP A 151 -19.98 5.11 6.16
N PRO A 152 -19.76 5.32 4.84
CA PRO A 152 -20.46 4.57 3.81
C PRO A 152 -20.02 3.11 3.79
N GLU A 153 -20.97 2.22 3.47
CA GLU A 153 -20.64 0.84 3.14
C GLU A 153 -19.98 0.75 1.76
N VAL A 154 -19.01 -0.15 1.64
CA VAL A 154 -18.31 -0.41 0.39
C VAL A 154 -19.22 -1.20 -0.54
N ALA A 155 -19.46 -0.69 -1.75
CA ALA A 155 -20.22 -1.41 -2.75
C ALA A 155 -19.49 -2.71 -3.13
N ARG A 156 -20.12 -3.86 -2.85
CA ARG A 156 -19.61 -5.19 -3.19
C ARG A 156 -20.62 -5.92 -4.06
N MET A 157 -20.12 -6.72 -5.00
CA MET A 157 -20.96 -7.60 -5.78
C MET A 157 -21.45 -8.75 -4.89
N ASP A 158 -22.73 -9.05 -4.95
CA ASP A 158 -23.32 -10.17 -4.23
C ASP A 158 -22.69 -11.50 -4.68
N GLU A 159 -22.29 -12.33 -3.71
CA GLU A 159 -21.56 -13.57 -3.98
C GLU A 159 -22.44 -14.62 -4.70
N GLU A 160 -23.75 -14.66 -4.43
CA GLU A 160 -24.65 -15.57 -5.13
C GLU A 160 -24.86 -15.13 -6.58
N VAL A 161 -24.94 -13.83 -6.84
CA VAL A 161 -24.95 -13.28 -8.21
C VAL A 161 -23.64 -13.61 -8.92
N LYS A 162 -22.49 -13.41 -8.27
CA LYS A 162 -21.17 -13.71 -8.83
C LYS A 162 -21.04 -15.18 -9.23
N LYS A 163 -21.45 -16.12 -8.35
CA LYS A 163 -21.46 -17.56 -8.64
C LYS A 163 -22.33 -17.93 -9.84
N LYS A 164 -23.47 -17.26 -10.03
CA LYS A 164 -24.35 -17.49 -11.18
C LYS A 164 -23.77 -16.96 -12.49
N VAL A 165 -23.13 -15.79 -12.46
CA VAL A 165 -22.62 -15.12 -13.67
C VAL A 165 -21.29 -15.70 -14.14
N LEU A 166 -20.42 -16.15 -13.23
CA LEU A 166 -19.08 -16.65 -13.58
C LEU A 166 -19.09 -17.77 -14.64
N PRO A 167 -19.91 -18.84 -14.53
CA PRO A 167 -19.97 -19.88 -15.56
C PRO A 167 -20.37 -19.34 -16.93
N VAL A 168 -21.37 -18.45 -16.98
CA VAL A 168 -21.86 -17.83 -18.22
C VAL A 168 -20.76 -16.98 -18.86
N TRP A 169 -20.04 -16.20 -18.06
CA TRP A 169 -18.92 -15.41 -18.52
C TRP A 169 -17.80 -16.27 -19.12
N TYR A 170 -17.46 -17.39 -18.48
CA TYR A 170 -16.46 -18.32 -19.00
C TYR A 170 -16.90 -18.99 -20.30
N GLU A 171 -18.18 -19.32 -20.44
CA GLU A 171 -18.73 -19.84 -21.70
C GLU A 171 -18.59 -18.83 -22.83
N ILE A 172 -18.93 -17.56 -22.59
CA ILE A 172 -18.79 -16.47 -23.57
C ILE A 172 -17.32 -16.30 -23.96
N LEU A 173 -16.40 -16.27 -22.98
CA LEU A 173 -14.97 -16.16 -23.23
C LEU A 173 -14.41 -17.33 -24.05
N GLN A 174 -14.91 -18.55 -23.82
CA GLN A 174 -14.49 -19.72 -24.60
C GLN A 174 -14.98 -19.62 -26.04
N LYS A 175 -16.24 -19.23 -26.27
CA LYS A 175 -16.78 -19.02 -27.63
C LYS A 175 -15.96 -17.97 -28.39
N MET A 176 -15.67 -16.84 -27.76
CA MET A 176 -14.84 -15.78 -28.35
C MET A 176 -13.41 -16.22 -28.69
N LYS A 177 -12.84 -17.18 -27.95
CA LYS A 177 -11.50 -17.72 -28.20
C LYS A 177 -11.49 -18.82 -29.27
N GLY A 178 -12.57 -19.58 -29.40
CA GLY A 178 -12.72 -20.66 -30.39
C GLY A 178 -13.12 -20.20 -31.79
N GLU A 179 -13.58 -18.96 -31.94
CA GLU A 179 -13.90 -18.33 -33.24
C GLU A 179 -12.69 -17.64 -33.91
N ARG A 180 -11.46 -17.92 -33.43
CA ARG A 180 -10.19 -17.48 -34.05
C ARG A 180 -9.44 -18.62 -34.72
#